data_AF-A0A015J303-F1
#
_entry.id   AF-A0A015J303-F1
#
_cell.length_a   1.000
_cell.length_b   1.000
_cell.length_c   1.000
_cell.angle_alpha   90.00
_cell.angle_beta   90.00
_cell.angle_gamma   90.00
#
_symmetry.space_group_name_H-M   'P 1'
#
loop_
_entity.id
_entity.type
_entity.pdbx_description
1 polymer ?
#
loop_
_entity_poly.entity_id
_entity_poly.type
_entity_poly.pdbx_seq_one_letter_code
_entity_poly.pdbx_strand_id
1 'polypeptide(L)'
;MAFYWRGNQLFTKQGQNKSTDDWTTFLMDMKDPTEIPNIEKFSRFLANSLGFTENLQNISVLFNDTLVIRLSKKIQRPEPLRITSEFNTYSPQRMFQLTSINVGRVQLDVERLIVPTNFNVRQLHLINYQTEKASIFLKTANGDLDVRVSNEFSLKMEQITKKKPPRKTSIQMIFTGFNEHNLSSDSDENISPVFKDLLQYPEQGKIYIGFSTDQTTGCCSHLAARVIPTMERVSIDMANETLAKYNSELLYLSGTLCRILYEDEMDQIKRSYNSVNAVHDRALLEKRAAHALTHFTYHPSTPNTQIGKILESQFFDCTRKNLSILSTNGVLPISDVRIPDPKMMGFIKNVPVVPTNIFERCNIFFIKAKNTLNLIRD
;
A
#
# COMPACT_ATOMS: atom_id res chain seq x y z
N MET A 1 -10.47 -6.59 -31.62
CA MET A 1 -11.37 -7.67 -31.15
C MET A 1 -12.72 -7.08 -30.80
N ALA A 2 -13.84 -7.68 -31.23
CA ALA A 2 -15.18 -7.20 -30.92
C ALA A 2 -15.92 -8.20 -30.02
N PHE A 3 -16.53 -7.69 -28.96
CA PHE A 3 -17.44 -8.41 -28.09
C PHE A 3 -18.89 -8.13 -28.52
N TYR A 4 -19.72 -9.15 -28.60
CA TYR A 4 -21.12 -9.00 -28.98
C TYR A 4 -22.01 -10.00 -28.22
N TRP A 5 -23.25 -9.60 -27.99
CA TRP A 5 -24.22 -10.41 -27.25
C TRP A 5 -25.01 -11.32 -28.18
N ARG A 6 -25.21 -12.58 -27.77
CA ARG A 6 -26.25 -13.47 -28.32
C ARG A 6 -27.09 -13.99 -27.17
N GLY A 7 -28.32 -13.49 -27.08
CA GLY A 7 -29.16 -13.70 -25.90
C GLY A 7 -28.47 -13.19 -24.64
N ASN A 8 -28.22 -14.09 -23.67
CA ASN A 8 -27.57 -13.76 -22.40
C ASN A 8 -26.06 -14.07 -22.37
N GLN A 9 -25.47 -14.46 -23.49
CA GLN A 9 -24.06 -14.85 -23.56
C GLN A 9 -23.24 -13.83 -24.36
N LEU A 10 -22.06 -13.50 -23.83
CA LEU A 10 -21.09 -12.62 -24.47
C LEU A 10 -20.12 -13.46 -25.32
N PHE A 11 -20.01 -13.13 -26.60
CA PHE A 11 -19.11 -13.77 -27.56
C PHE A 11 -18.06 -12.79 -28.05
N THR A 12 -16.95 -13.33 -28.57
CA THR A 12 -15.87 -12.54 -29.17
C THR A 12 -15.67 -12.89 -30.64
N LYS A 13 -15.44 -11.89 -31.48
CA LYS A 13 -14.99 -12.04 -32.87
C LYS A 13 -13.70 -11.26 -33.07
N GLN A 14 -12.73 -11.89 -33.73
CA GLN A 14 -11.53 -11.22 -34.20
C GLN A 14 -11.72 -10.81 -35.67
N GLY A 15 -11.15 -9.67 -36.04
CA GLY A 15 -11.20 -9.13 -37.40
C GLY A 15 -9.92 -8.36 -37.67
N GLN A 16 -9.63 -8.10 -38.95
CA GLN A 16 -8.50 -7.28 -39.32
C GLN A 16 -8.78 -5.82 -38.95
N ASN A 17 -7.86 -5.21 -38.19
CA ASN A 17 -7.88 -3.79 -37.97
C ASN A 17 -7.49 -3.11 -39.31
N LYS A 18 -8.28 -2.13 -39.75
CA LYS A 18 -7.96 -1.35 -40.95
C LYS A 18 -6.96 -0.23 -40.65
N SER A 19 -6.71 0.11 -39.38
CA SER A 19 -5.66 1.05 -39.02
C SER A 19 -4.29 0.44 -39.30
N THR A 20 -3.34 1.30 -39.65
CA THR A 20 -1.93 0.95 -39.85
C THR A 20 -1.14 1.00 -38.54
N ASP A 21 -1.82 1.12 -37.40
CA ASP A 21 -1.19 1.28 -36.11
C ASP A 21 -1.09 -0.05 -35.36
N ASP A 22 -0.08 -0.19 -34.50
CA ASP A 22 0.17 -1.43 -33.75
C ASP A 22 -0.73 -1.55 -32.50
N TRP A 23 -1.85 -0.83 -32.46
CA TRP A 23 -2.74 -0.81 -31.30
C TRP A 23 -3.68 -2.01 -31.27
N THR A 24 -3.93 -2.49 -30.05
CA THR A 24 -5.00 -3.47 -29.81
C THR A 24 -6.28 -2.75 -29.45
N THR A 25 -7.27 -2.77 -30.34
CA THR A 25 -8.59 -2.17 -30.09
C THR A 25 -9.61 -3.22 -29.68
N PHE A 26 -10.36 -2.92 -28.63
CA PHE A 26 -11.52 -3.69 -28.20
C PHE A 26 -12.81 -2.89 -28.46
N LEU A 27 -13.77 -3.50 -29.15
CA LEU A 27 -15.13 -2.96 -29.29
C LEU A 27 -16.06 -3.81 -28.42
N MET A 28 -16.85 -3.18 -27.56
CA MET A 28 -17.82 -3.89 -26.72
C MET A 28 -19.10 -3.10 -26.65
N ASP A 29 -20.14 -3.62 -27.30
CA ASP A 29 -21.48 -3.05 -27.18
C ASP A 29 -22.09 -3.43 -25.84
N MET A 30 -22.68 -2.42 -25.17
CA MET A 30 -23.48 -2.66 -23.96
C MET A 30 -24.71 -3.47 -24.33
N LYS A 31 -25.07 -4.42 -23.45
CA LYS A 31 -26.25 -5.28 -23.68
C LYS A 31 -27.54 -4.45 -23.69
N ASP A 32 -27.63 -3.57 -22.70
CA ASP A 32 -28.75 -2.67 -22.48
C ASP A 32 -28.18 -1.24 -22.32
N PRO A 33 -28.90 -0.20 -22.76
CA PRO A 33 -28.50 1.19 -22.52
C PRO A 33 -28.24 1.40 -21.03
N THR A 34 -27.03 1.79 -20.67
CA THR A 34 -26.62 2.00 -19.28
C THR A 34 -26.28 3.47 -19.08
N GLU A 35 -26.56 3.99 -17.88
CA GLU A 35 -26.14 5.33 -17.51
C GLU A 35 -24.62 5.44 -17.47
N ILE A 36 -24.13 6.64 -17.79
CA ILE A 36 -22.70 6.91 -17.80
C ILE A 36 -22.23 6.99 -16.35
N PRO A 37 -21.10 6.34 -16.01
CA PRO A 37 -20.65 6.31 -14.63
C PRO A 37 -20.34 7.73 -14.15
N ASN A 38 -20.63 7.99 -12.89
CA ASN A 38 -20.23 9.23 -12.24
C ASN A 38 -18.72 9.45 -12.42
N ILE A 39 -18.34 10.59 -13.02
CA ILE A 39 -16.97 10.87 -13.45
C ILE A 39 -16.00 10.81 -12.27
N GLU A 40 -16.39 11.31 -11.10
CA GLU A 40 -15.55 11.28 -9.90
C GLU A 40 -15.33 9.85 -9.40
N LYS A 41 -16.39 9.06 -9.23
CA LYS A 41 -16.29 7.66 -8.81
C LYS A 41 -15.46 6.83 -9.78
N PHE A 42 -15.64 7.06 -11.09
CA PHE A 42 -14.88 6.36 -12.11
C PHE A 42 -13.41 6.81 -12.13
N SER A 43 -13.14 8.11 -12.01
CA SER A 43 -11.77 8.65 -11.86
C SER A 43 -11.07 8.03 -10.66
N ARG A 44 -11.74 7.95 -9.51
CA ARG A 44 -11.23 7.33 -8.28
C ARG A 44 -10.90 5.85 -8.48
N PHE A 45 -11.80 5.09 -9.10
CA PHE A 45 -11.55 3.69 -9.43
C PHE A 45 -10.31 3.50 -10.34
N LEU A 46 -10.19 4.33 -11.38
CA LEU A 46 -9.07 4.27 -12.31
C LEU A 46 -7.75 4.68 -11.66
N ALA A 47 -7.75 5.74 -10.83
CA ALA A 47 -6.58 6.18 -10.07
C ALA A 47 -6.10 5.08 -9.11
N ASN A 48 -7.02 4.47 -8.36
CA ASN A 48 -6.73 3.35 -7.46
C ASN A 48 -6.09 2.17 -8.19
N SER A 49 -6.62 1.83 -9.37
CA SER A 49 -6.09 0.73 -10.18
C SER A 49 -4.71 1.06 -10.74
N LEU A 50 -4.52 2.29 -11.24
CA LEU A 50 -3.27 2.77 -11.82
C LEU A 50 -2.10 2.70 -10.82
N GLY A 51 -2.36 2.96 -9.54
CA GLY A 51 -1.37 2.85 -8.46
C GLY A 51 -0.56 1.55 -8.46
N PHE A 52 -1.21 0.41 -8.73
CA PHE A 52 -0.61 -0.93 -8.64
C PHE A 52 -0.14 -1.52 -9.98
N THR A 53 -0.29 -0.78 -11.08
CA THR A 53 0.19 -1.24 -12.40
C THR A 53 1.69 -1.03 -12.56
N GLU A 54 2.40 -1.97 -13.18
CA GLU A 54 3.84 -1.83 -13.40
C GLU A 54 4.16 -0.98 -14.63
N ASN A 55 3.46 -1.23 -15.74
CA ASN A 55 3.79 -0.65 -17.06
C ASN A 55 2.79 0.41 -17.54
N LEU A 56 1.56 0.43 -17.00
CA LEU A 56 0.54 1.38 -17.44
C LEU A 56 0.85 2.76 -16.87
N GLN A 57 1.07 3.72 -17.75
CA GLN A 57 1.43 5.09 -17.37
C GLN A 57 0.35 6.11 -17.65
N ASN A 58 -0.49 5.91 -18.66
CA ASN A 58 -1.49 6.89 -19.07
C ASN A 58 -2.84 6.23 -19.29
N ILE A 59 -3.90 6.87 -18.78
CA ILE A 59 -5.28 6.51 -19.03
C ILE A 59 -5.99 7.78 -19.50
N SER A 60 -6.64 7.71 -20.66
CA SER A 60 -7.50 8.78 -21.17
C SER A 60 -8.90 8.22 -21.39
N VAL A 61 -9.90 8.88 -20.82
CA VAL A 61 -11.31 8.53 -20.99
C VAL A 61 -11.97 9.64 -21.78
N LEU A 62 -12.57 9.27 -22.91
CA LEU A 62 -13.30 10.17 -23.77
C LEU A 62 -14.78 9.76 -23.81
N PHE A 63 -15.67 10.75 -23.74
CA PHE A 63 -17.10 10.57 -24.00
C PHE A 63 -17.49 11.41 -25.20
N ASN A 64 -17.95 10.76 -26.28
CA ASN A 64 -18.25 11.41 -27.56
C ASN A 64 -17.11 12.35 -27.98
N ASP A 65 -15.89 11.83 -28.03
CA ASP A 65 -14.65 12.56 -28.37
C ASP A 65 -14.22 13.69 -27.42
N THR A 66 -15.00 13.98 -26.37
CA THR A 66 -14.60 14.91 -25.31
C THR A 66 -13.76 14.19 -24.25
N LEU A 67 -12.53 14.65 -24.02
CA LEU A 67 -11.67 14.16 -22.94
C LEU A 67 -12.26 14.56 -21.59
N VAL A 68 -12.60 13.57 -20.76
CA VAL A 68 -13.23 13.79 -19.45
C VAL A 68 -12.34 13.45 -18.27
N ILE A 69 -11.44 12.49 -18.44
CA ILE A 69 -10.50 12.03 -17.42
C ILE A 69 -9.19 11.76 -18.12
N ARG A 70 -8.10 12.31 -17.59
CA ARG A 70 -6.73 11.97 -17.91
C ARG A 70 -6.02 11.66 -16.61
N LEU A 71 -5.49 10.45 -16.52
CA LEU A 71 -4.61 10.04 -15.43
C LEU A 71 -3.24 9.75 -16.01
N SER A 72 -2.19 10.25 -15.35
CA SER A 72 -0.81 9.91 -15.68
C SER A 72 -0.05 9.45 -14.45
N LYS A 73 0.82 8.48 -14.64
CA LYS A 73 1.68 7.88 -13.63
C LYS A 73 3.12 8.02 -14.06
N LYS A 74 3.90 8.73 -13.25
CA LYS A 74 5.35 8.83 -13.40
C LYS A 74 5.99 7.91 -12.37
N ILE A 75 6.82 6.98 -12.84
CA ILE A 75 7.49 5.98 -12.01
C ILE A 75 8.97 6.31 -11.99
N GLN A 76 9.52 6.57 -10.81
CA GLN A 76 10.96 6.65 -10.63
C GLN A 76 11.53 5.23 -10.72
N ARG A 77 12.74 5.09 -11.31
CA ARG A 77 13.46 3.82 -11.31
C ARG A 77 13.58 3.28 -9.88
N PRO A 78 13.07 2.08 -9.59
CA PRO A 78 13.19 1.50 -8.26
C PRO A 78 14.67 1.27 -7.88
N GLU A 79 15.01 1.58 -6.65
CA GLU A 79 16.32 1.35 -6.05
C GLU A 79 16.30 0.05 -5.24
N PRO A 80 17.33 -0.80 -5.36
CA PRO A 80 17.40 -2.02 -4.57
C PRO A 80 17.62 -1.69 -3.10
N LEU A 81 16.79 -2.26 -2.22
CA LEU A 81 16.95 -2.18 -0.78
C LEU A 81 17.65 -3.45 -0.27
N ARG A 82 18.74 -3.27 0.47
CA ARG A 82 19.51 -4.39 1.01
C ARG A 82 18.73 -5.10 2.11
N ILE A 83 18.50 -6.40 1.93
CA ILE A 83 18.04 -7.28 3.02
C ILE A 83 19.26 -7.67 3.85
N THR A 84 19.27 -7.28 5.11
CA THR A 84 20.34 -7.62 6.04
C THR A 84 20.13 -9.04 6.62
N SER A 85 21.21 -9.72 7.00
CA SER A 85 21.19 -11.14 7.39
C SER A 85 20.42 -11.45 8.67
N GLU A 86 20.08 -10.42 9.45
CA GLU A 86 19.27 -10.55 10.66
C GLU A 86 17.77 -10.77 10.40
N PHE A 87 17.29 -10.55 9.17
CA PHE A 87 15.90 -10.79 8.81
C PHE A 87 15.71 -12.24 8.35
N ASN A 88 14.70 -12.90 8.91
CA ASN A 88 14.23 -14.16 8.36
C ASN A 88 13.43 -13.90 7.07
N THR A 89 14.03 -14.24 5.94
CA THR A 89 13.41 -14.08 4.62
C THR A 89 12.43 -15.21 4.26
N TYR A 90 12.31 -16.24 5.09
CA TYR A 90 11.35 -17.33 4.87
C TYR A 90 10.05 -17.09 5.62
N SER A 91 8.94 -17.45 4.99
CA SER A 91 7.67 -17.61 5.69
C SER A 91 7.76 -18.77 6.70
N PRO A 92 6.91 -18.82 7.75
CA PRO A 92 7.02 -19.80 8.83
C PRO A 92 7.09 -21.27 8.37
N GLN A 93 6.31 -21.65 7.36
CA GLN A 93 6.31 -22.99 6.78
C GLN A 93 7.20 -23.11 5.54
N ARG A 94 8.03 -22.10 5.28
CA ARG A 94 8.99 -22.02 4.18
C ARG A 94 8.36 -22.19 2.79
N MET A 95 7.08 -21.85 2.66
CA MET A 95 6.37 -21.85 1.38
C MET A 95 6.85 -20.72 0.46
N PHE A 96 7.31 -19.62 1.05
CA PHE A 96 7.85 -18.48 0.32
C PHE A 96 9.21 -18.05 0.88
N GLN A 97 10.03 -17.48 0.00
CA GLN A 97 11.27 -16.82 0.36
C GLN A 97 11.31 -15.44 -0.29
N LEU A 98 11.50 -14.39 0.51
CA LEU A 98 11.80 -13.04 0.03
C LEU A 98 13.24 -12.99 -0.48
N THR A 99 13.39 -12.69 -1.77
CA THR A 99 14.69 -12.77 -2.48
C THR A 99 15.29 -11.42 -2.78
N SER A 100 14.44 -10.41 -3.01
CA SER A 100 14.84 -9.08 -3.44
C SER A 100 13.79 -8.07 -2.98
N ILE A 101 14.22 -6.84 -2.69
CA ILE A 101 13.34 -5.71 -2.41
C ILE A 101 13.78 -4.54 -3.28
N ASN A 102 12.83 -3.92 -3.97
CA ASN A 102 13.06 -2.70 -4.73
C ASN A 102 12.09 -1.62 -4.26
N VAL A 103 12.61 -0.44 -3.92
CA VAL A 103 11.83 0.68 -3.43
C VAL A 103 11.82 1.78 -4.49
N GLY A 104 10.63 2.25 -4.85
CA GLY A 104 10.45 3.31 -5.84
C GLY A 104 9.59 4.45 -5.30
N ARG A 105 9.51 5.50 -6.12
CA ARG A 105 8.55 6.59 -5.95
C ARG A 105 7.67 6.71 -7.17
N VAL A 106 6.43 7.07 -6.94
CA VAL A 106 5.41 7.24 -7.96
C VAL A 106 4.73 8.57 -7.74
N GLN A 107 4.57 9.34 -8.82
CA GLN A 107 3.67 10.48 -8.87
C GLN A 107 2.45 10.08 -9.70
N LEU A 108 1.26 10.30 -9.16
CA LEU A 108 0.00 10.18 -9.90
C LEU A 108 -0.57 11.57 -10.10
N ASP A 109 -0.90 11.89 -11.34
CA ASP A 109 -1.56 13.13 -11.73
C ASP A 109 -2.94 12.80 -12.29
N VAL A 110 -3.94 13.61 -11.93
CA VAL A 110 -5.27 13.57 -12.52
C VAL A 110 -5.59 14.92 -13.13
N GLU A 111 -6.22 14.89 -14.30
CA GLU A 111 -6.94 16.00 -14.89
C GLU A 111 -8.33 15.50 -15.27
N ARG A 112 -9.38 16.07 -14.67
CA ARG A 112 -10.75 15.65 -14.95
C ARG A 112 -11.72 16.82 -15.02
N LEU A 113 -12.82 16.62 -15.71
CA LEU A 113 -13.93 17.58 -15.69
C LEU A 113 -14.72 17.44 -14.38
N ILE A 114 -15.08 18.59 -13.80
CA ILE A 114 -16.01 18.69 -12.68
C ILE A 114 -17.42 18.82 -13.26
N VAL A 115 -18.18 17.72 -13.23
CA VAL A 115 -19.58 17.68 -13.69
C VAL A 115 -20.53 17.43 -12.52
N PRO A 116 -21.78 17.94 -12.58
CA PRO A 116 -22.82 17.56 -11.63
C PRO A 116 -23.07 16.05 -11.62
N THR A 117 -23.48 15.51 -10.47
CA THR A 117 -23.70 14.07 -10.28
C THR A 117 -24.69 13.46 -11.28
N ASN A 118 -25.70 14.22 -11.70
CA ASN A 118 -26.78 13.79 -12.62
C ASN A 118 -26.62 14.38 -14.04
N PHE A 119 -25.37 14.61 -14.46
CA PHE A 119 -25.09 15.30 -15.70
C PHE A 119 -25.40 14.42 -16.94
N ASN A 120 -26.00 15.03 -17.97
CA ASN A 120 -26.30 14.37 -19.24
C ASN A 120 -25.14 14.58 -20.22
N VAL A 121 -24.56 13.49 -20.72
CA VAL A 121 -23.41 13.53 -21.64
C VAL A 121 -23.65 14.28 -22.95
N ARG A 122 -24.92 14.45 -23.38
CA ARG A 122 -25.25 15.34 -24.52
C ARG A 122 -24.88 16.80 -24.25
N GLN A 123 -24.78 17.21 -23.00
CA GLN A 123 -24.43 18.58 -22.60
C GLN A 123 -22.91 18.82 -22.51
N LEU A 124 -22.05 17.80 -22.73
CA LEU A 124 -20.57 17.95 -22.60
C LEU A 124 -20.02 19.00 -23.56
N HIS A 125 -20.62 19.09 -24.75
CA HIS A 125 -20.21 20.03 -25.79
C HIS A 125 -20.90 21.39 -25.67
N LEU A 126 -21.89 21.53 -24.78
CA LEU A 126 -22.74 22.72 -24.67
C LEU A 126 -22.32 23.63 -23.51
N ILE A 127 -21.60 23.09 -22.52
CA ILE A 127 -21.24 23.79 -21.28
C ILE A 127 -19.73 23.65 -21.06
N ASN A 128 -19.05 24.76 -20.81
CA ASN A 128 -17.66 24.76 -20.39
C ASN A 128 -17.56 24.33 -18.92
N TYR A 129 -17.24 23.06 -18.68
CA TYR A 129 -16.98 22.53 -17.35
C TYR A 129 -15.62 22.99 -16.83
N GLN A 130 -15.52 23.20 -15.51
CA GLN A 130 -14.24 23.42 -14.85
C GLN A 130 -13.43 22.12 -14.84
N THR A 131 -12.10 22.27 -14.92
CA THR A 131 -11.17 21.15 -14.88
C THR A 131 -10.44 21.15 -13.54
N GLU A 132 -10.51 20.02 -12.83
CA GLU A 132 -9.67 19.77 -11.66
C GLU A 132 -8.33 19.19 -12.11
N LYS A 133 -7.24 19.69 -11.53
CA LYS A 133 -5.91 19.06 -11.62
C LYS A 133 -5.40 18.80 -10.22
N ALA A 134 -4.93 17.59 -9.98
CA ALA A 134 -4.35 17.23 -8.69
C ALA A 134 -3.22 16.22 -8.90
N SER A 135 -2.29 16.22 -7.94
CA SER A 135 -1.13 15.34 -7.95
C SER A 135 -0.91 14.77 -6.56
N ILE A 136 -0.51 13.50 -6.50
CA ILE A 136 -0.09 12.85 -5.25
C ILE A 136 1.23 12.11 -5.44
N PHE A 137 1.96 11.96 -4.35
CA PHE A 137 3.24 11.25 -4.31
C PHE A 137 3.13 10.03 -3.41
N LEU A 138 3.63 8.89 -3.90
CA LEU A 138 3.56 7.61 -3.22
C LEU A 138 4.94 6.94 -3.25
N LYS A 139 5.25 6.19 -2.21
CA LYS A 139 6.38 5.26 -2.15
C LYS A 139 5.86 3.86 -2.46
N THR A 140 6.61 3.12 -3.26
CA THR A 140 6.31 1.73 -3.59
C THR A 140 7.44 0.84 -3.10
N ALA A 141 7.12 -0.35 -2.62
CA ALA A 141 8.11 -1.37 -2.26
C ALA A 141 7.68 -2.72 -2.82
N ASN A 142 8.48 -3.26 -3.73
CA ASN A 142 8.24 -4.54 -4.37
C ASN A 142 9.16 -5.59 -3.75
N GLY A 143 8.59 -6.66 -3.20
CA GLY A 143 9.32 -7.83 -2.72
C GLY A 143 9.16 -9.00 -3.67
N ASP A 144 10.26 -9.48 -4.24
CA ASP A 144 10.27 -10.67 -5.10
C ASP A 144 10.31 -11.95 -4.27
N LEU A 145 9.39 -12.88 -4.54
CA LEU A 145 9.21 -14.10 -3.78
C LEU A 145 9.46 -15.34 -4.65
N ASP A 146 10.32 -16.22 -4.17
CA ASP A 146 10.40 -17.61 -4.64
C ASP A 146 9.37 -18.45 -3.88
N VAL A 147 8.63 -19.29 -4.62
CA VAL A 147 7.58 -20.15 -4.06
C VAL A 147 8.05 -21.60 -4.07
N ARG A 148 8.03 -22.25 -2.91
CA ARG A 148 8.45 -23.63 -2.70
C ARG A 148 7.38 -24.38 -1.92
N VAL A 149 6.49 -25.05 -2.63
CA VAL A 149 5.43 -25.87 -2.03
C VAL A 149 5.65 -27.35 -2.34
N SER A 150 5.16 -28.23 -1.47
CA SER A 150 5.17 -29.67 -1.73
C SER A 150 4.22 -30.02 -2.88
N ASN A 151 4.48 -31.14 -3.56
CA ASN A 151 3.60 -31.64 -4.63
C ASN A 151 2.18 -31.92 -4.11
N GLU A 152 2.06 -32.47 -2.90
CA GLU A 152 0.77 -32.70 -2.26
C GLU A 152 -0.01 -31.39 -2.04
N PHE A 153 0.65 -30.35 -1.52
CA PHE A 153 0.04 -29.04 -1.32
C PHE A 153 -0.37 -28.42 -2.66
N SER A 154 0.49 -28.52 -3.68
CA SER A 154 0.19 -28.02 -5.02
C SER A 154 -1.05 -28.70 -5.63
N LEU A 155 -1.21 -30.01 -5.46
CA LEU A 155 -2.36 -30.75 -5.97
C LEU A 155 -3.65 -30.35 -5.24
N LYS A 156 -3.61 -30.23 -3.90
CA LYS A 156 -4.74 -29.75 -3.10
C LYS A 156 -5.17 -28.35 -3.55
N MET A 157 -4.20 -27.45 -3.75
CA MET A 157 -4.48 -26.09 -4.21
C MET A 157 -5.05 -26.04 -5.63
N GLU A 158 -4.55 -26.90 -6.53
CA GLU A 158 -5.06 -27.01 -7.91
C GLU A 158 -6.48 -27.56 -7.95
N GLN A 159 -6.83 -28.51 -7.09
CA GLN A 159 -8.20 -29.03 -6.99
C GLN A 159 -9.20 -27.92 -6.63
N ILE A 160 -8.81 -27.04 -5.70
CA ILE A 160 -9.65 -25.94 -5.20
C ILE A 160 -9.70 -24.77 -6.19
N THR A 161 -8.53 -24.26 -6.60
CA THR A 161 -8.43 -23.01 -7.38
C THR A 161 -8.39 -23.21 -8.90
N LYS A 162 -8.32 -24.47 -9.35
CA LYS A 162 -8.07 -24.88 -10.74
C LYS A 162 -6.73 -24.37 -11.30
N LYS A 163 -5.83 -23.93 -10.43
CA LYS A 163 -4.51 -23.39 -10.76
C LYS A 163 -3.47 -23.91 -9.79
N LYS A 164 -2.29 -24.23 -10.29
CA LYS A 164 -1.13 -24.49 -9.44
C LYS A 164 -0.58 -23.18 -8.89
N PRO A 165 0.01 -23.18 -7.67
CA PRO A 165 0.76 -22.04 -7.19
C PRO A 165 1.92 -21.73 -8.16
N PRO A 166 2.21 -20.44 -8.40
CA PRO A 166 3.30 -20.06 -9.28
C PRO A 166 4.65 -20.43 -8.64
N ARG A 167 5.72 -20.55 -9.44
CA ARG A 167 7.10 -20.73 -8.91
C ARG A 167 7.71 -19.45 -8.37
N LYS A 168 7.29 -18.30 -8.91
CA LYS A 168 7.70 -16.97 -8.52
C LYS A 168 6.47 -16.07 -8.41
N THR A 169 6.47 -15.19 -7.44
CA THR A 169 5.44 -14.16 -7.27
C THR A 169 6.08 -12.92 -6.66
N SER A 170 5.33 -11.84 -6.54
CA SER A 170 5.75 -10.64 -5.82
C SER A 170 4.68 -10.20 -4.84
N ILE A 171 5.10 -9.40 -3.87
CA ILE A 171 4.25 -8.55 -3.04
C ILE A 171 4.64 -7.10 -3.31
N GLN A 172 3.65 -6.21 -3.32
CA GLN A 172 3.88 -4.78 -3.51
C GLN A 172 3.18 -4.00 -2.41
N MET A 173 3.92 -3.15 -1.73
CA MET A 173 3.37 -2.16 -0.82
C MET A 173 3.33 -0.79 -1.48
N ILE A 174 2.22 -0.07 -1.29
CA ILE A 174 2.07 1.32 -1.70
C ILE A 174 1.65 2.11 -0.47
N PHE A 175 2.38 3.19 -0.21
CA PHE A 175 2.19 4.00 0.99
C PHE A 175 2.77 5.40 0.83
N THR A 176 2.43 6.30 1.74
CA THR A 176 3.02 7.65 1.82
C THR A 176 4.15 7.65 2.84
N GLY A 177 5.38 7.93 2.44
CA GLY A 177 6.45 8.28 3.39
C GLY A 177 6.25 9.69 3.94
N PHE A 178 7.03 10.10 4.94
CA PHE A 178 6.88 11.44 5.54
C PHE A 178 6.99 12.58 4.53
N ASN A 179 7.95 12.49 3.61
CA ASN A 179 8.15 13.51 2.57
C ASN A 179 7.00 13.48 1.55
N GLU A 180 6.62 12.29 1.09
CA GLU A 180 5.53 12.11 0.12
C GLU A 180 4.18 12.56 0.70
N HIS A 181 3.94 12.30 1.99
CA HIS A 181 2.76 12.78 2.72
C HIS A 181 2.73 14.31 2.72
N ASN A 182 3.82 14.97 3.14
CA ASN A 182 3.89 16.43 3.18
C ASN A 182 3.72 17.05 1.77
N LEU A 183 4.36 16.48 0.75
CA LEU A 183 4.20 16.94 -0.63
C LEU A 183 2.77 16.77 -1.16
N SER A 184 2.04 15.77 -0.68
CA SER A 184 0.65 15.52 -1.08
C SER A 184 -0.36 16.32 -0.25
N SER A 185 0.02 16.78 0.94
CA SER A 185 -0.82 17.62 1.82
C SER A 185 -0.61 19.12 1.59
N ASP A 186 0.56 19.53 1.10
CA ASP A 186 0.89 20.94 0.84
C ASP A 186 0.24 21.48 -0.45
N SER A 187 -0.28 20.60 -1.32
CA SER A 187 -1.00 20.98 -2.54
C SER A 187 -2.48 21.27 -2.26
N ASP A 188 -2.77 22.47 -1.74
CA ASP A 188 -4.11 23.02 -1.43
C ASP A 188 -4.95 22.18 -0.44
N GLU A 189 -5.65 22.84 0.48
CA GLU A 189 -6.30 22.26 1.67
C GLU A 189 -7.38 21.17 1.43
N ASN A 190 -7.58 20.68 0.21
CA ASN A 190 -8.42 19.52 -0.10
C ASN A 190 -7.72 18.58 -1.09
N ILE A 191 -7.18 17.47 -0.56
CA ILE A 191 -6.79 16.30 -1.35
C ILE A 191 -7.97 15.91 -2.27
N SER A 192 -7.71 15.82 -3.57
CA SER A 192 -8.72 15.44 -4.55
C SER A 192 -9.46 14.17 -4.13
N PRO A 193 -10.81 14.13 -4.20
CA PRO A 193 -11.58 12.93 -3.86
C PRO A 193 -11.21 11.71 -4.72
N VAL A 194 -10.57 11.94 -5.87
CA VAL A 194 -10.03 10.91 -6.77
C VAL A 194 -8.95 10.06 -6.08
N PHE A 195 -8.13 10.66 -5.21
CA PHE A 195 -6.99 9.99 -4.57
C PHE A 195 -7.25 9.54 -3.14
N LYS A 196 -8.46 9.81 -2.62
CA LYS A 196 -8.83 9.51 -1.23
C LYS A 196 -8.54 8.07 -0.79
N ASP A 197 -8.65 7.11 -1.70
CA ASP A 197 -8.41 5.70 -1.38
C ASP A 197 -6.93 5.30 -1.36
N LEU A 198 -6.03 6.07 -1.97
CA LEU A 198 -4.59 5.79 -2.00
C LEU A 198 -3.82 6.47 -0.87
N LEU A 199 -4.39 7.54 -0.29
CA LEU A 199 -3.80 8.30 0.79
C LEU A 199 -4.48 7.91 2.11
N GLN A 200 -4.06 6.79 2.68
CA GLN A 200 -4.69 6.26 3.89
C GLN A 200 -4.11 6.81 5.19
N TYR A 201 -2.91 7.39 5.25
CA TYR A 201 -2.37 7.83 6.54
C TYR A 201 -3.28 8.88 7.25
N PRO A 202 -3.63 8.71 8.55
CA PRO A 202 -3.22 7.66 9.49
C PRO A 202 -4.18 6.44 9.59
N GLU A 203 -5.17 6.35 8.72
CA GLU A 203 -6.06 5.20 8.53
C GLU A 203 -5.38 3.98 7.88
N GLN A 204 -6.10 2.86 7.86
CA GLN A 204 -5.57 1.58 7.38
C GLN A 204 -5.57 1.47 5.85
N GLY A 205 -4.48 0.92 5.32
CA GLY A 205 -4.39 0.45 3.95
C GLY A 205 -5.28 -0.76 3.68
N LYS A 206 -5.49 -1.04 2.39
CA LYS A 206 -6.30 -2.15 1.87
C LYS A 206 -5.46 -3.19 1.15
N ILE A 207 -5.97 -4.42 1.07
CA ILE A 207 -5.40 -5.49 0.26
C ILE A 207 -5.97 -5.44 -1.16
N TYR A 208 -5.10 -5.60 -2.15
CA TYR A 208 -5.42 -5.58 -3.58
C TYR A 208 -5.10 -6.94 -4.22
N ILE A 209 -6.06 -7.45 -4.98
CA ILE A 209 -5.97 -8.70 -5.74
C ILE A 209 -5.99 -8.46 -7.26
N GLY A 210 -5.49 -7.28 -7.66
CA GLY A 210 -5.70 -6.67 -8.98
C GLY A 210 -6.73 -5.53 -8.94
N PHE A 211 -7.61 -5.54 -7.94
CA PHE A 211 -8.47 -4.43 -7.53
C PHE A 211 -8.59 -4.41 -6.01
N SER A 212 -9.10 -3.30 -5.44
CA SER A 212 -9.26 -3.15 -4.00
C SER A 212 -10.25 -4.17 -3.45
N THR A 213 -9.86 -4.88 -2.40
CA THR A 213 -10.79 -5.63 -1.53
C THR A 213 -11.32 -4.73 -0.42
N ASP A 214 -12.27 -5.21 0.39
CA ASP A 214 -12.68 -4.54 1.62
C ASP A 214 -11.77 -4.89 2.82
N GLN A 215 -10.83 -5.82 2.62
CA GLN A 215 -9.91 -6.23 3.66
C GLN A 215 -8.81 -5.18 3.88
N THR A 216 -8.68 -4.68 5.11
CA THR A 216 -7.59 -3.81 5.53
C THR A 216 -6.36 -4.59 5.99
N THR A 217 -5.19 -3.94 5.94
CA THR A 217 -3.89 -4.50 6.32
C THR A 217 -3.57 -4.36 7.81
N GLY A 218 -4.27 -3.47 8.52
CA GLY A 218 -3.95 -3.12 9.91
C GLY A 218 -2.98 -1.95 10.05
N CYS A 219 -2.18 -1.62 9.03
CA CYS A 219 -1.25 -0.48 9.05
C CYS A 219 -1.57 0.51 7.92
N CYS A 220 -0.84 1.63 7.83
CA CYS A 220 -1.11 2.68 6.83
C CYS A 220 -0.62 2.32 5.40
N SER A 221 -0.27 1.06 5.13
CA SER A 221 0.21 0.59 3.82
C SER A 221 -0.83 -0.24 3.10
N HIS A 222 -1.06 0.05 1.82
CA HIS A 222 -1.76 -0.86 0.94
C HIS A 222 -0.86 -2.04 0.57
N LEU A 223 -1.46 -3.21 0.37
CA LEU A 223 -0.77 -4.43 -0.01
C LEU A 223 -1.40 -5.02 -1.27
N ALA A 224 -0.67 -5.02 -2.38
CA ALA A 224 -1.01 -5.84 -3.54
C ALA A 224 -0.25 -7.15 -3.50
N ALA A 225 -0.98 -8.26 -3.61
CA ALA A 225 -0.39 -9.58 -3.64
C ALA A 225 -1.30 -10.61 -4.29
N ARG A 226 -0.72 -11.74 -4.71
CA ARG A 226 -1.47 -12.90 -5.22
C ARG A 226 -2.07 -13.75 -4.10
N VAL A 227 -2.73 -13.12 -3.15
CA VAL A 227 -3.58 -13.81 -2.17
C VAL A 227 -4.83 -14.37 -2.87
N ILE A 228 -5.37 -15.47 -2.36
CA ILE A 228 -6.58 -16.11 -2.87
C ILE A 228 -7.78 -15.49 -2.15
N PRO A 229 -8.66 -14.78 -2.87
CA PRO A 229 -9.83 -14.17 -2.26
C PRO A 229 -10.97 -15.18 -2.11
N THR A 230 -12.01 -14.77 -1.39
CA THR A 230 -13.30 -15.45 -1.35
C THR A 230 -13.99 -15.43 -2.73
N MET A 231 -15.06 -16.21 -2.88
CA MET A 231 -15.84 -16.28 -4.12
C MET A 231 -16.39 -14.92 -4.59
N GLU A 232 -16.82 -14.07 -3.65
CA GLU A 232 -17.31 -12.72 -3.92
C GLU A 232 -16.18 -11.74 -4.25
N ARG A 233 -14.93 -12.13 -3.99
CA ARG A 233 -13.72 -11.32 -4.21
C ARG A 233 -13.67 -10.02 -3.41
N VAL A 234 -14.35 -10.00 -2.27
CA VAL A 234 -14.42 -8.85 -1.36
C VAL A 234 -13.41 -8.99 -0.21
N SER A 235 -13.02 -10.21 0.13
CA SER A 235 -12.16 -10.52 1.29
C SER A 235 -11.19 -11.66 0.97
N ILE A 236 -10.25 -11.90 1.89
CA ILE A 236 -9.24 -12.94 1.73
C ILE A 236 -9.77 -14.25 2.30
N ASP A 237 -9.62 -15.35 1.54
CA ASP A 237 -10.11 -16.65 1.98
C ASP A 237 -9.22 -17.22 3.09
N MET A 238 -9.77 -17.19 4.30
CA MET A 238 -9.19 -17.81 5.49
C MET A 238 -10.05 -18.98 6.00
N ALA A 239 -11.11 -19.35 5.28
CA ALA A 239 -12.04 -20.39 5.68
C ALA A 239 -11.57 -21.77 5.21
N ASN A 240 -11.04 -21.87 3.99
CA ASN A 240 -10.43 -23.11 3.51
C ASN A 240 -9.02 -23.27 4.09
N GLU A 241 -8.75 -24.38 4.80
CA GLU A 241 -7.45 -24.63 5.46
C GLU A 241 -6.24 -24.48 4.53
N THR A 242 -6.32 -25.02 3.30
CA THR A 242 -5.22 -24.96 2.32
C THR A 242 -4.99 -23.53 1.84
N LEU A 243 -6.06 -22.80 1.53
CA LEU A 243 -5.98 -21.41 1.09
C LEU A 243 -5.54 -20.48 2.23
N ALA A 244 -6.09 -20.67 3.42
CA ALA A 244 -5.73 -19.93 4.63
C ALA A 244 -4.24 -20.06 4.92
N LYS A 245 -3.68 -21.26 4.81
CA LYS A 245 -2.24 -21.51 4.96
C LYS A 245 -1.41 -20.78 3.91
N TYR A 246 -1.76 -20.88 2.63
CA TYR A 246 -1.05 -20.16 1.56
C TYR A 246 -1.11 -18.64 1.74
N ASN A 247 -2.31 -18.11 2.03
CA ASN A 247 -2.54 -16.69 2.25
C ASN A 247 -1.77 -16.18 3.47
N SER A 248 -1.80 -16.93 4.58
CA SER A 248 -1.06 -16.59 5.79
C SER A 248 0.43 -16.49 5.51
N GLU A 249 1.03 -17.48 4.82
CA GLU A 249 2.46 -17.48 4.50
C GLU A 249 2.91 -16.27 3.67
N LEU A 250 2.05 -15.80 2.76
CA LEU A 250 2.31 -14.61 1.97
C LEU A 250 2.13 -13.31 2.78
N LEU A 251 1.16 -13.28 3.70
CA LEU A 251 0.97 -12.18 4.65
C LEU A 251 2.13 -12.09 5.66
N TYR A 252 2.69 -13.21 6.12
CA TYR A 252 3.89 -13.22 6.94
C TYR A 252 5.02 -12.47 6.21
N LEU A 253 5.35 -12.82 4.96
CA LEU A 253 6.41 -12.08 4.24
C LEU A 253 6.08 -10.61 3.99
N SER A 254 4.81 -10.25 3.93
CA SER A 254 4.39 -8.85 3.89
C SER A 254 4.72 -8.14 5.22
N GLY A 255 4.49 -8.78 6.37
CA GLY A 255 4.93 -8.25 7.68
C GLY A 255 6.45 -8.08 7.79
N THR A 256 7.22 -9.05 7.27
CA THR A 256 8.69 -8.91 7.15
C THR A 256 9.08 -7.71 6.29
N LEU A 257 8.43 -7.52 5.14
CA LEU A 257 8.68 -6.35 4.26
C LEU A 257 8.37 -5.04 4.99
N CYS A 258 7.25 -4.94 5.71
CA CYS A 258 6.94 -3.77 6.55
C CYS A 258 8.08 -3.47 7.54
N ARG A 259 8.61 -4.49 8.21
CA ARG A 259 9.68 -4.29 9.20
C ARG A 259 10.97 -3.79 8.55
N ILE A 260 11.34 -4.34 7.40
CA ILE A 260 12.52 -3.88 6.65
C ILE A 260 12.36 -2.42 6.22
N LEU A 261 11.17 -2.03 5.73
CA LEU A 261 10.89 -0.65 5.35
C LEU A 261 10.92 0.32 6.53
N TYR A 262 10.43 -0.10 7.70
CA TYR A 262 10.52 0.68 8.93
C TYR A 262 11.98 0.90 9.36
N GLU A 263 12.79 -0.17 9.39
CA GLU A 263 14.19 -0.07 9.81
C GLU A 263 15.02 0.75 8.81
N ASP A 264 14.75 0.66 7.50
CA ASP A 264 15.37 1.53 6.50
C ASP A 264 15.06 3.01 6.77
N GLU A 265 13.82 3.33 7.11
CA GLU A 265 13.42 4.70 7.45
C GLU A 265 14.14 5.19 8.73
N MET A 266 14.25 4.33 9.75
CA MET A 266 15.01 4.64 10.97
C MET A 266 16.51 4.81 10.71
N ASP A 267 17.10 4.02 9.82
CA ASP A 267 18.50 4.16 9.41
C ASP A 267 18.76 5.48 8.66
N GLN A 268 17.82 5.91 7.82
CA GLN A 268 17.90 7.23 7.18
C GLN A 268 17.80 8.37 8.20
N ILE A 269 16.90 8.27 9.19
CA ILE A 269 16.80 9.22 10.30
C ILE A 269 18.10 9.22 11.10
N LYS A 270 18.69 8.06 11.39
CA LYS A 270 19.96 7.93 12.11
C LYS A 270 21.11 8.64 11.41
N ARG A 271 21.24 8.46 10.09
CA ARG A 271 22.26 9.15 9.27
C ARG A 271 22.06 10.67 9.33
N SER A 272 20.81 11.12 9.20
CA SER A 272 20.46 12.54 9.25
C SER A 272 20.73 13.14 10.62
N TYR A 273 20.36 12.43 11.70
CA TYR A 273 20.56 12.86 13.09
C TYR A 273 22.04 13.16 13.39
N ASN A 274 22.95 12.34 12.89
CA ASN A 274 24.39 12.52 13.09
C ASN A 274 24.99 13.70 12.30
N SER A 275 24.32 14.14 11.23
CA SER A 275 24.76 15.26 10.38
C SER A 275 24.20 16.62 10.80
N VAL A 276 23.19 16.63 11.67
CA VAL A 276 22.39 17.81 12.01
C VAL A 276 22.91 18.48 13.29
N ASN A 277 23.25 19.77 13.19
CA ASN A 277 23.66 20.61 14.33
C ASN A 277 22.54 21.55 14.83
N ALA A 278 21.47 21.78 14.06
CA ALA A 278 20.42 22.76 14.39
C ALA A 278 19.20 22.14 15.09
N VAL A 279 18.57 22.93 15.98
CA VAL A 279 17.38 22.52 16.76
C VAL A 279 16.14 22.31 15.87
N HIS A 280 15.96 23.14 14.83
CA HIS A 280 14.81 23.05 13.91
C HIS A 280 14.79 21.71 13.15
N ASP A 281 15.95 21.26 12.71
CA ASP A 281 16.13 20.00 11.99
C ASP A 281 15.82 18.79 12.88
N ARG A 282 16.07 18.88 14.20
CA ARG A 282 15.69 17.81 15.15
C ARG A 282 14.18 17.66 15.27
N ALA A 283 13.44 18.76 15.34
CA ALA A 283 11.97 18.72 15.40
C ALA A 283 11.36 18.09 14.13
N LEU A 284 11.99 18.31 12.97
CA LEU A 284 11.59 17.65 11.71
C LEU A 284 11.84 16.13 11.76
N LEU A 285 12.99 15.70 12.29
CA LEU A 285 13.29 14.28 12.49
C LEU A 285 12.32 13.62 13.48
N GLU A 286 11.91 14.32 14.54
CA GLU A 286 10.88 13.82 15.45
C GLU A 286 9.53 13.61 14.75
N LYS A 287 9.10 14.58 13.92
CA LYS A 287 7.87 14.43 13.11
C LYS A 287 7.98 13.26 12.13
N ARG A 288 9.12 13.11 11.47
CA ARG A 288 9.42 12.02 10.54
C ARG A 288 9.40 10.66 11.24
N ALA A 289 10.00 10.55 12.41
CA ALA A 289 10.00 9.34 13.22
C ALA A 289 8.60 9.01 13.75
N ALA A 290 7.84 10.00 14.23
CA ALA A 290 6.46 9.81 14.65
C ALA A 290 5.58 9.34 13.49
N HIS A 291 5.75 9.92 12.29
CA HIS A 291 5.04 9.48 11.10
C HIS A 291 5.35 8.01 10.79
N ALA A 292 6.64 7.61 10.75
CA ALA A 292 7.02 6.22 10.52
C ALA A 292 6.45 5.27 11.59
N LEU A 293 6.50 5.66 12.86
CA LEU A 293 5.98 4.83 13.96
C LEU A 293 4.46 4.66 13.87
N THR A 294 3.71 5.74 13.64
CA THR A 294 2.25 5.67 13.40
C THR A 294 1.94 4.83 12.18
N HIS A 295 2.69 5.00 11.08
CA HIS A 295 2.49 4.28 9.82
C HIS A 295 2.52 2.76 9.99
N PHE A 296 3.47 2.27 10.79
CA PHE A 296 3.67 0.84 11.07
C PHE A 296 3.07 0.39 12.41
N THR A 297 2.25 1.22 13.06
CA THR A 297 1.44 0.80 14.20
C THR A 297 0.21 0.07 13.69
N TYR A 298 0.10 -1.20 14.05
CA TYR A 298 -1.00 -2.03 13.59
C TYR A 298 -2.27 -1.80 14.42
N HIS A 299 -3.41 -1.73 13.74
CA HIS A 299 -4.76 -1.70 14.27
C HIS A 299 -5.49 -3.00 13.89
N PRO A 300 -6.59 -3.35 14.59
CA PRO A 300 -7.43 -4.48 14.17
C PRO A 300 -7.91 -4.29 12.73
N SER A 301 -7.55 -5.24 11.87
CA SER A 301 -7.96 -5.23 10.47
C SER A 301 -9.44 -5.60 10.32
N THR A 302 -10.10 -5.06 9.30
CA THR A 302 -11.50 -5.31 8.96
C THR A 302 -11.61 -5.89 7.54
N PRO A 303 -12.61 -6.74 7.23
CA PRO A 303 -13.53 -7.37 8.18
C PRO A 303 -12.86 -8.47 9.03
N ASN A 304 -11.79 -9.10 8.54
CA ASN A 304 -11.11 -10.17 9.29
C ASN A 304 -9.90 -9.62 10.07
N THR A 305 -9.96 -9.69 11.41
CA THR A 305 -8.87 -9.23 12.30
C THR A 305 -7.64 -10.12 12.29
N GLN A 306 -7.75 -11.37 11.83
CA GLN A 306 -6.64 -12.31 11.76
C GLN A 306 -5.56 -11.83 10.78
N ILE A 307 -5.95 -11.14 9.71
CA ILE A 307 -5.03 -10.61 8.68
C ILE A 307 -4.01 -9.66 9.31
N GLY A 308 -4.49 -8.64 10.02
CA GLY A 308 -3.67 -7.66 10.71
C GLY A 308 -2.83 -8.29 11.81
N LYS A 309 -3.36 -9.29 12.53
CA LYS A 309 -2.59 -10.04 13.54
C LYS A 309 -1.39 -10.80 12.94
N ILE A 310 -1.56 -11.45 11.78
CA ILE A 310 -0.48 -12.15 11.08
C ILE A 310 0.62 -11.18 10.63
N LEU A 311 0.20 -10.05 10.05
CA LEU A 311 1.13 -9.00 9.62
C LEU A 311 1.89 -8.39 10.81
N GLU A 312 1.17 -8.06 11.88
CA GLU A 312 1.72 -7.48 13.12
C GLU A 312 2.69 -8.44 13.82
N SER A 313 2.31 -9.71 14.00
CA SER A 313 3.18 -10.68 14.66
C SER A 313 4.50 -10.83 13.90
N GLN A 314 4.43 -10.96 12.57
CA GLN A 314 5.62 -11.13 11.76
C GLN A 314 6.50 -9.88 11.71
N PHE A 315 5.90 -8.69 11.76
CA PHE A 315 6.64 -7.43 11.84
C PHE A 315 7.58 -7.41 13.05
N PHE A 316 7.15 -7.98 14.19
CA PHE A 316 7.98 -8.08 15.39
C PHE A 316 8.88 -9.32 15.41
N ASP A 317 8.40 -10.47 14.93
CA ASP A 317 9.09 -11.77 15.04
C ASP A 317 10.10 -12.06 13.91
N CYS A 318 10.10 -11.27 12.83
CA CYS A 318 10.97 -11.53 11.68
C CYS A 318 12.48 -11.33 11.94
N THR A 319 12.86 -10.77 13.10
CA THR A 319 14.25 -10.60 13.52
C THR A 319 14.39 -10.67 15.03
N ARG A 320 15.59 -11.03 15.52
CA ARG A 320 15.92 -10.99 16.97
C ARG A 320 16.19 -9.58 17.48
N LYS A 321 16.39 -8.60 16.59
CA LYS A 321 16.64 -7.22 16.97
C LYS A 321 15.35 -6.54 17.41
N ASN A 322 15.41 -5.88 18.57
CA ASN A 322 14.33 -5.00 19.01
C ASN A 322 14.12 -3.85 18.02
N LEU A 323 12.88 -3.34 17.95
CA LEU A 323 12.50 -2.23 17.07
C LEU A 323 13.36 -1.00 17.34
N SER A 324 13.95 -0.41 16.30
CA SER A 324 14.67 0.86 16.44
C SER A 324 13.70 2.01 16.64
N ILE A 325 13.98 2.95 17.53
CA ILE A 325 13.16 4.16 17.74
C ILE A 325 14.04 5.39 17.94
N LEU A 326 13.56 6.56 17.51
CA LEU A 326 14.24 7.82 17.76
C LEU A 326 14.13 8.23 19.24
N SER A 327 15.27 8.45 19.87
CA SER A 327 15.41 8.96 21.24
C SER A 327 16.09 10.33 21.26
N THR A 328 16.16 10.95 22.43
CA THR A 328 16.99 12.16 22.70
C THR A 328 18.48 11.98 22.36
N ASN A 329 18.96 10.74 22.25
CA ASN A 329 20.35 10.39 21.98
C ASN A 329 20.52 9.74 20.59
N GLY A 330 19.55 9.95 19.70
CA GLY A 330 19.53 9.35 18.35
C GLY A 330 18.72 8.06 18.28
N VAL A 331 18.87 7.34 17.18
CA VAL A 331 18.09 6.11 16.92
C VAL A 331 18.74 4.91 17.64
N LEU A 332 17.98 4.29 18.55
CA LEU A 332 18.42 3.19 19.40
C LEU A 332 17.35 2.08 19.46
N PRO A 333 17.70 0.85 19.83
CA PRO A 333 16.71 -0.19 20.10
C PRO A 333 15.74 0.24 21.19
N ILE A 334 14.45 -0.07 21.02
CA ILE A 334 13.38 0.32 21.96
C ILE A 334 13.60 -0.20 23.39
N SER A 335 14.33 -1.31 23.55
CA SER A 335 14.71 -1.84 24.87
C SER A 335 15.64 -0.91 25.65
N ASP A 336 16.35 -0.02 24.96
CA ASP A 336 17.40 0.83 25.51
C ASP A 336 16.93 2.28 25.68
N VAL A 337 15.65 2.54 25.38
CA VAL A 337 15.03 3.88 25.42
C VAL A 337 13.92 3.91 26.48
N ARG A 338 13.92 4.94 27.32
CA ARG A 338 12.94 5.11 28.40
C ARG A 338 11.76 5.97 27.97
N ILE A 339 10.61 5.72 28.58
CA ILE A 339 9.41 6.57 28.45
C ILE A 339 9.64 7.88 29.24
N PRO A 340 9.25 9.06 28.71
CA PRO A 340 9.40 10.31 29.43
C PRO A 340 8.59 10.35 30.73
N ASP A 341 9.24 10.66 31.86
CA ASP A 341 8.59 10.99 33.14
C ASP A 341 8.92 12.45 33.53
N PRO A 342 7.92 13.34 33.58
CA PRO A 342 8.10 14.74 33.98
C PRO A 342 8.83 14.90 35.33
N LYS A 343 8.67 13.97 36.27
CA LYS A 343 9.30 14.02 37.60
C LYS A 343 10.80 13.72 37.54
N MET A 344 11.23 12.94 36.56
CA MET A 344 12.62 12.47 36.43
C MET A 344 13.46 13.29 35.45
N MET A 345 12.84 14.15 34.63
CA MET A 345 13.53 14.93 33.60
C MET A 345 14.67 15.82 34.14
N GLY A 346 14.58 16.31 35.38
CA GLY A 346 15.65 17.08 36.02
C GLY A 346 16.89 16.26 36.41
N PHE A 347 16.74 14.95 36.57
CA PHE A 347 17.77 14.04 37.07
C PHE A 347 18.41 13.21 35.96
N ILE A 348 17.69 12.99 34.86
CA ILE A 348 18.12 12.16 33.72
C ILE A 348 18.77 13.05 32.65
N LYS A 349 20.10 13.21 32.72
CA LYS A 349 20.83 14.01 31.72
C LYS A 349 21.33 13.19 30.53
N ASN A 350 21.64 11.91 30.72
CA ASN A 350 22.35 11.09 29.73
C ASN A 350 21.61 9.81 29.30
N VAL A 351 20.46 9.48 29.92
CA VAL A 351 19.70 8.28 29.52
C VAL A 351 18.88 8.61 28.28
N PRO A 352 18.86 7.75 27.25
CA PRO A 352 18.00 7.93 26.10
C PRO A 352 16.52 7.87 26.49
N VAL A 353 15.78 8.91 26.15
CA VAL A 353 14.33 9.01 26.40
C VAL A 353 13.60 9.24 25.07
N VAL A 354 12.36 8.73 24.95
CA VAL A 354 11.50 9.05 23.81
C VAL A 354 11.13 10.55 23.85
N PRO A 355 11.35 11.33 22.78
CA PRO A 355 10.89 12.71 22.70
C PRO A 355 9.39 12.84 22.96
N THR A 356 8.99 13.84 23.74
CA THR A 356 7.59 14.04 24.17
C THR A 356 6.60 14.06 23.00
N ASN A 357 6.97 14.73 21.90
CA ASN A 357 6.16 14.81 20.69
C ASN A 357 5.87 13.43 20.06
N ILE A 358 6.85 12.52 20.05
CA ILE A 358 6.67 11.15 19.56
C ILE A 358 5.79 10.36 20.54
N PHE A 359 6.04 10.50 21.85
CA PHE A 359 5.27 9.79 22.88
C PHE A 359 3.78 10.14 22.83
N GLU A 360 3.45 11.44 22.75
CA GLU A 360 2.07 11.93 22.68
C GLU A 360 1.38 11.50 21.39
N ARG A 361 2.03 11.66 20.22
CA ARG A 361 1.45 11.31 18.93
C ARG A 361 1.26 9.81 18.73
N CYS A 362 2.19 9.00 19.24
CA CYS A 362 2.22 7.56 19.04
C CYS A 362 1.79 6.80 20.31
N ASN A 363 0.92 7.37 21.13
CA ASN A 363 0.48 6.77 22.39
C ASN A 363 -0.08 5.34 22.21
N ILE A 364 -0.84 5.09 21.14
CA ILE A 364 -1.39 3.76 20.82
C ILE A 364 -0.27 2.72 20.69
N PHE A 365 0.83 3.08 20.02
CA PHE A 365 2.00 2.23 19.90
C PHE A 365 2.61 1.94 21.27
N PHE A 366 2.86 2.96 22.09
CA PHE A 366 3.52 2.77 23.39
C PHE A 366 2.67 1.96 24.37
N ILE A 367 1.35 2.12 24.37
CA ILE A 367 0.43 1.29 25.14
C ILE A 367 0.55 -0.18 24.71
N LYS A 368 0.56 -0.46 23.40
CA LYS A 368 0.74 -1.82 22.87
C LYS A 368 2.13 -2.38 23.17
N ALA A 369 3.17 -1.57 22.99
CA ALA A 369 4.57 -1.93 23.22
C ALA A 369 4.80 -2.34 24.68
N LYS A 370 4.15 -1.65 25.63
CA LYS A 370 4.20 -1.98 27.06
C LYS A 370 3.33 -3.19 27.41
N ASN A 371 2.05 -3.17 27.05
CA ASN A 371 1.06 -4.10 27.61
C ASN A 371 0.94 -5.42 26.84
N THR A 372 1.20 -5.41 25.53
CA THR A 372 0.93 -6.55 24.64
C THR A 372 2.21 -7.17 24.10
N LEU A 373 3.19 -6.34 23.76
CA LEU A 373 4.41 -6.77 23.07
C LEU A 373 5.62 -6.92 24.00
N ASN A 374 5.54 -6.45 25.25
CA ASN A 374 6.63 -6.48 26.24
C ASN A 374 7.97 -5.92 25.72
N LEU A 375 7.92 -4.89 24.86
CA LEU A 375 9.11 -4.28 24.23
C LEU A 375 9.81 -3.26 25.13
N ILE A 376 9.08 -2.70 26.09
CA ILE A 376 9.56 -1.66 27.01
C ILE A 376 9.50 -2.24 28.42
N ARG A 377 10.60 -2.17 29.14
CA ARG A 377 10.67 -2.52 30.57
C ARG A 377 10.44 -1.28 31.42
N ASP A 378 9.79 -1.46 32.57
CA ASP A 378 9.59 -0.39 33.56
C ASP A 378 10.91 0.28 33.97
#